data_AF-A0A182EX65-F1
#
_entry.id   AF-A0A182EX65-F1
#
_cell.length_a   1.000
_cell.length_b   1.000
_cell.length_c   1.000
_cell.angle_alpha   90.00
_cell.angle_beta   90.00
_cell.angle_gamma   90.00
#
_symmetry.space_group_name_H-M   'P 1'
#
loop_
_entity.id
_entity.type
_entity.pdbx_description
1 polymer ?
#
loop_
_entity_poly.entity_id
_entity_poly.type
_entity_poly.pdbx_seq_one_letter_code
_entity_poly.pdbx_strand_id
1 'polypeptide(L)'
;MIMPIGASSFTEAMRMGSEVYHYLKAEIKKRYGLDATAVGDEGGFAPNIQDNREGLDLLKSAIKTAGYEGKVSIAMDCAASEYYKESVKKYDLDFKNPKSDQSKWKTGDEMLELYKSFIKDYPVVSIEDWFEQDDWDNWTKGLSAVNIQIVGDDLTVTNPKRIDMAVSKKACNCLLLK
;
A
#
# COMPACT_ATOMS: atom_id res chain seq x y z
N MET A 1 2.69 1.92 -5.10
CA MET A 1 2.98 1.35 -6.45
C MET A 1 1.88 1.73 -7.44
N ILE A 2 2.16 1.64 -8.75
CA ILE A 2 1.16 1.76 -9.83
C ILE A 2 1.12 0.47 -10.64
N MET A 3 -0.05 0.09 -11.15
CA MET A 3 -0.26 -1.15 -11.90
C MET A 3 -0.99 -0.87 -13.23
N PRO A 4 -0.28 -0.89 -14.39
CA PRO A 4 -0.86 -0.66 -15.72
C PRO A 4 -1.72 -1.82 -16.24
N ILE A 5 -2.75 -2.23 -15.51
CA ILE A 5 -3.58 -3.41 -15.81
C ILE A 5 -4.45 -3.27 -17.08
N GLY A 6 -4.62 -2.05 -17.60
CA GLY A 6 -5.37 -1.77 -18.84
C GLY A 6 -4.50 -1.76 -20.10
N ALA A 7 -3.22 -2.11 -20.02
CA ALA A 7 -2.33 -2.22 -21.17
C ALA A 7 -2.59 -3.49 -21.99
N SER A 8 -2.38 -3.42 -23.31
CA SER A 8 -2.55 -4.55 -24.24
C SER A 8 -1.32 -5.47 -24.33
N SER A 9 -0.18 -5.03 -23.80
CA SER A 9 1.08 -5.77 -23.80
C SER A 9 1.99 -5.30 -22.68
N PHE A 10 2.99 -6.11 -22.33
CA PHE A 10 4.01 -5.72 -21.37
C PHE A 10 4.77 -4.44 -21.80
N THR A 11 5.09 -4.32 -23.09
CA THR A 11 5.76 -3.11 -23.63
C THR A 11 4.92 -1.86 -23.40
N GLU A 12 3.60 -1.94 -23.63
CA GLU A 12 2.70 -0.83 -23.35
C GLU A 12 2.59 -0.55 -21.85
N ALA A 13 2.50 -1.59 -21.01
CA ALA A 13 2.47 -1.43 -19.56
C ALA A 13 3.71 -0.70 -19.03
N MET A 14 4.90 -1.10 -19.49
CA MET A 14 6.16 -0.43 -19.14
C MET A 14 6.20 1.02 -19.58
N ARG A 15 5.69 1.32 -20.79
CA ARG A 15 5.58 2.69 -21.29
C ARG A 15 4.65 3.54 -20.40
N MET A 16 3.45 3.02 -20.09
CA MET A 16 2.50 3.68 -19.19
C MET A 16 3.12 3.95 -17.82
N GLY A 17 3.77 2.94 -17.22
CA GLY A 17 4.45 3.08 -15.94
C GLY A 17 5.53 4.14 -15.94
N SER A 18 6.39 4.14 -16.96
CA SER A 18 7.46 5.13 -17.13
C SER A 18 6.91 6.55 -17.27
N GLU A 19 5.89 6.76 -18.09
CA GLU A 19 5.28 8.07 -18.27
C GLU A 19 4.64 8.59 -16.98
N VAL A 20 3.83 7.75 -16.29
CA VAL A 20 3.23 8.12 -14.99
C VAL A 20 4.31 8.47 -13.96
N TYR A 21 5.41 7.71 -13.90
CA TYR A 21 6.54 8.00 -13.01
C TYR A 21 7.18 9.38 -13.28
N HIS A 22 7.35 9.77 -14.55
CA HIS A 22 7.90 11.09 -14.90
C HIS A 22 6.92 12.24 -14.60
N TYR A 23 5.62 12.04 -14.81
CA TYR A 23 4.60 13.01 -14.42
C TYR A 23 4.54 13.16 -12.89
N LEU A 24 4.62 12.06 -12.15
CA LEU A 24 4.72 12.07 -10.68
C LEU A 24 5.96 12.84 -10.23
N LYS A 25 7.13 12.61 -10.84
CA LYS A 25 8.37 13.35 -10.56
C LYS A 25 8.19 14.86 -10.73
N ALA A 26 7.55 15.28 -11.82
CA ALA A 26 7.32 16.69 -12.11
C ALA A 26 6.37 17.33 -11.08
N GLU A 27 5.32 16.60 -10.68
CA GLU A 27 4.38 17.05 -9.67
C GLU A 27 5.03 17.15 -8.28
N ILE A 28 5.83 16.15 -7.89
CA ILE A 28 6.60 16.18 -6.63
C ILE A 28 7.56 17.36 -6.63
N LYS A 29 8.31 17.57 -7.73
CA LYS A 29 9.21 18.73 -7.87
C LYS A 29 8.50 20.05 -7.64
N LYS A 30 7.30 20.19 -8.20
CA LYS A 30 6.49 21.42 -8.09
C LYS A 30 6.01 21.65 -6.65
N ARG A 31 5.63 20.61 -5.92
CA ARG A 31 5.02 20.72 -4.59
C ARG A 31 6.05 20.73 -3.45
N TYR A 32 7.10 19.90 -3.55
CA TYR A 32 8.06 19.66 -2.46
C TYR A 32 9.49 20.09 -2.79
N GLY A 33 9.76 20.55 -4.02
CA GLY A 33 11.07 21.02 -4.46
C GLY A 33 11.92 19.95 -5.14
N LEU A 34 13.10 20.36 -5.63
CA LEU A 34 13.98 19.51 -6.44
C LEU A 34 14.48 18.29 -5.67
N ASP A 35 14.86 18.48 -4.40
CA ASP A 35 15.48 17.42 -3.59
C ASP A 35 14.52 16.27 -3.30
N ALA A 36 13.20 16.55 -3.25
CA ALA A 36 12.16 15.54 -3.12
C ALA A 36 12.05 14.60 -4.34
N THR A 37 12.79 14.87 -5.42
CA THR A 37 12.88 13.99 -6.60
C THR A 37 14.11 13.08 -6.62
N ALA A 38 14.92 13.10 -5.56
CA ALA A 38 15.89 12.05 -5.31
C ALA A 38 15.16 10.71 -5.09
N VAL A 39 15.85 9.62 -5.40
CA VAL A 39 15.27 8.27 -5.34
C VAL A 39 15.88 7.46 -4.20
N GLY A 40 15.07 6.58 -3.60
CA GLY A 40 15.53 5.58 -2.64
C GLY A 40 16.07 4.32 -3.33
N ASP A 41 16.26 3.26 -2.54
CA ASP A 41 16.89 2.00 -2.97
C ASP A 41 16.17 1.34 -4.16
N GLU A 42 14.83 1.42 -4.19
CA GLU A 42 13.99 0.85 -5.24
C GLU A 42 13.63 1.83 -6.38
N GLY A 43 14.26 3.01 -6.40
CA GLY A 43 14.02 4.01 -7.44
C GLY A 43 12.74 4.84 -7.26
N GLY A 44 12.00 4.65 -6.16
CA GLY A 44 10.84 5.49 -5.81
C GLY A 44 11.22 6.83 -5.17
N PHE A 45 10.26 7.77 -5.12
CA PHE A 45 10.41 9.06 -4.44
C PHE A 45 9.94 9.00 -2.99
N ALA A 46 10.52 9.82 -2.12
CA ALA A 46 10.13 9.94 -0.71
C ALA A 46 9.89 11.41 -0.29
N PRO A 47 8.90 12.12 -0.91
CA PRO A 47 8.53 13.45 -0.44
C PRO A 47 7.99 13.38 0.99
N ASN A 48 8.10 14.49 1.73
CA ASN A 48 7.66 14.58 3.13
C ASN A 48 6.13 14.67 3.27
N ILE A 49 5.43 13.61 2.86
CA ILE A 49 3.98 13.44 2.95
C ILE A 49 3.57 13.30 4.42
N GLN A 50 2.54 14.05 4.83
CA GLN A 50 2.05 14.05 6.21
C GLN A 50 0.78 13.22 6.40
N ASP A 51 0.05 12.95 5.32
CA ASP A 51 -1.20 12.20 5.35
C ASP A 51 -1.21 11.09 4.28
N ASN A 52 -1.71 9.90 4.62
CA ASN A 52 -1.71 8.76 3.71
C ASN A 52 -2.50 9.04 2.41
N ARG A 53 -3.57 9.85 2.46
CA ARG A 53 -4.37 10.21 1.30
C ARG A 53 -3.65 11.17 0.38
N GLU A 54 -2.76 12.03 0.90
CA GLU A 54 -1.93 12.91 0.08
C GLU A 54 -1.05 12.09 -0.89
N GLY A 55 -0.49 10.97 -0.44
CA GLY A 55 0.24 10.05 -1.32
C GLY A 55 -0.63 9.44 -2.43
N LEU A 56 -1.84 9.01 -2.08
CA LEU A 56 -2.81 8.47 -3.05
C LEU A 56 -3.30 9.53 -4.04
N ASP A 57 -3.50 10.77 -3.58
CA ASP A 57 -3.90 11.90 -4.41
C ASP A 57 -2.80 12.29 -5.42
N LEU A 58 -1.53 12.25 -5.01
CA LEU A 58 -0.39 12.43 -5.93
C LEU A 58 -0.38 11.37 -7.04
N LEU A 59 -0.56 10.10 -6.69
CA LEU A 59 -0.62 9.02 -7.68
C LEU A 59 -1.81 9.20 -8.62
N LYS A 60 -2.99 9.50 -8.08
CA LYS A 60 -4.21 9.76 -8.87
C LYS A 60 -4.02 10.93 -9.85
N SER A 61 -3.40 12.01 -9.39
CA SER A 61 -3.07 13.19 -10.21
C SER A 61 -2.05 12.86 -11.31
N ALA A 62 -1.00 12.10 -10.99
CA ALA A 62 0.00 11.69 -11.98
C ALA A 62 -0.59 10.76 -13.05
N ILE A 63 -1.41 9.78 -12.66
CA ILE A 63 -2.13 8.89 -13.57
C ILE A 63 -3.04 9.69 -14.51
N LYS A 64 -3.76 10.67 -13.96
CA LYS A 64 -4.63 11.56 -14.72
C LYS A 64 -3.87 12.43 -15.72
N THR A 65 -2.82 13.09 -15.26
CA THR A 65 -1.99 13.95 -16.11
C THR A 65 -1.34 13.15 -17.24
N ALA A 66 -0.96 11.90 -16.98
CA ALA A 66 -0.43 10.99 -17.99
C ALA A 66 -1.48 10.46 -18.99
N GLY A 67 -2.77 10.71 -18.76
CA GLY A 67 -3.85 10.26 -19.65
C GLY A 67 -4.24 8.79 -19.47
N TYR A 68 -3.97 8.19 -18.30
CA TYR A 68 -4.19 6.75 -18.04
C TYR A 68 -5.25 6.45 -16.98
N GLU A 69 -6.19 7.38 -16.71
CA GLU A 69 -7.34 7.11 -15.83
C GLU A 69 -8.10 5.86 -16.33
N GLY A 70 -8.38 4.93 -15.41
CA GLY A 70 -9.04 3.65 -15.73
C GLY A 70 -8.14 2.59 -16.38
N LYS A 71 -6.89 2.91 -16.75
CA LYS A 71 -5.91 1.94 -17.28
C LYS A 71 -4.79 1.61 -16.31
N VAL A 72 -4.46 2.54 -15.41
CA VAL A 72 -3.47 2.35 -14.35
C VAL A 72 -4.17 2.39 -12.99
N SER A 73 -3.99 1.33 -12.22
CA SER A 73 -4.49 1.19 -10.85
C SER A 73 -3.36 1.44 -9.83
N ILE A 74 -3.72 1.47 -8.55
CA ILE A 74 -2.80 1.63 -7.42
C ILE A 74 -2.68 0.32 -6.66
N ALA A 75 -1.48 0.05 -6.17
CA ALA A 75 -1.21 -0.96 -5.15
C ALA A 75 -0.34 -0.36 -4.05
N MET A 76 -0.37 -0.92 -2.86
CA MET A 76 0.45 -0.46 -1.74
C MET A 76 0.94 -1.63 -0.91
N ASP A 77 2.13 -1.48 -0.35
CA ASP A 77 2.61 -2.26 0.77
C ASP A 77 2.49 -1.39 2.02
N CYS A 78 1.75 -1.91 3.00
CA CYS A 78 1.50 -1.23 4.25
C CYS A 78 2.57 -1.53 5.30
N ALA A 79 3.33 -2.63 5.18
CA ALA A 79 4.31 -3.07 6.15
C ALA A 79 3.84 -2.90 7.61
N ALA A 80 2.63 -3.34 7.92
CA ALA A 80 1.93 -2.91 9.14
C ALA A 80 2.57 -3.38 10.44
N SER A 81 3.41 -4.41 10.38
CA SER A 81 4.27 -4.85 11.48
C SER A 81 5.15 -3.71 12.03
N GLU A 82 5.64 -2.80 11.18
CA GLU A 82 6.55 -1.71 11.54
C GLU A 82 5.93 -0.68 12.51
N TYR A 83 4.61 -0.56 12.50
CA TYR A 83 3.88 0.38 13.36
C TYR A 83 2.84 -0.28 14.25
N TYR A 84 2.91 -1.61 14.40
CA TYR A 84 2.12 -2.32 15.39
C TYR A 84 2.72 -2.17 16.80
N LYS A 85 1.84 -2.06 17.80
CA LYS A 85 2.19 -1.88 19.22
C LYS A 85 1.66 -3.07 20.00
N GLU A 86 2.48 -4.12 20.09
CA GLU A 86 2.14 -5.42 20.70
C GLU A 86 1.50 -5.29 22.10
N SER A 87 2.05 -4.43 22.95
CA SER A 87 1.59 -4.27 24.35
C SER A 87 0.13 -3.86 24.49
N VAL A 88 -0.43 -3.21 23.47
CA VAL A 88 -1.82 -2.71 23.46
C VAL A 88 -2.61 -3.21 22.25
N LYS A 89 -2.01 -4.03 21.39
CA LYS A 89 -2.61 -4.61 20.18
C LYS A 89 -3.28 -3.59 19.26
N LYS A 90 -2.55 -2.50 18.98
CA LYS A 90 -3.00 -1.40 18.12
C LYS A 90 -1.92 -0.96 17.13
N TYR A 91 -2.34 -0.26 16.10
CA TYR A 91 -1.52 0.30 15.03
C TYR A 91 -1.35 1.80 15.21
N ASP A 92 -0.11 2.27 15.23
CA ASP A 92 0.27 3.67 15.42
C ASP A 92 0.62 4.32 14.07
N LEU A 93 -0.36 4.92 13.40
CA LEU A 93 -0.11 5.59 12.11
C LEU A 93 0.80 6.83 12.20
N ASP A 94 1.13 7.29 13.41
CA ASP A 94 2.07 8.38 13.68
C ASP A 94 3.37 7.85 14.34
N PHE A 95 3.73 6.56 14.14
CA PHE A 95 4.87 5.92 14.82
C PHE A 95 6.23 6.60 14.63
N LYS A 96 6.38 7.42 13.58
CA LYS A 96 7.58 8.23 13.32
C LYS A 96 7.69 9.44 14.27
N ASN A 97 6.61 9.81 14.94
CA ASN A 97 6.57 10.86 15.95
C ASN A 97 6.89 10.27 17.33
N PRO A 98 7.99 10.66 17.99
CA PRO A 98 8.32 10.20 19.34
C PRO A 98 7.28 10.57 20.40
N LYS A 99 6.36 11.49 20.07
CA LYS A 99 5.24 11.94 20.90
C LYS A 99 3.89 11.49 20.34
N SER A 100 3.85 10.38 19.60
CA SER A 100 2.59 9.83 19.07
C SER A 100 1.56 9.67 20.20
N ASP A 101 0.33 10.08 19.90
CA ASP A 101 -0.79 10.08 20.84
C ASP A 101 -1.48 8.72 20.82
N GLN A 102 -1.30 7.95 21.91
CA GLN A 102 -1.88 6.61 22.06
C GLN A 102 -3.41 6.57 21.90
N SER A 103 -4.12 7.68 22.16
CA SER A 103 -5.56 7.74 21.97
C SER A 103 -5.99 7.67 20.51
N LYS A 104 -5.09 7.98 19.57
CA LYS A 104 -5.31 7.94 18.12
C LYS A 104 -4.91 6.60 17.48
N TRP A 105 -4.27 5.72 18.24
CA TRP A 105 -3.85 4.41 17.74
C TRP A 105 -5.07 3.56 17.42
N LYS A 106 -4.99 2.89 16.27
CA LYS A 106 -6.10 2.17 15.65
C LYS A 106 -6.10 0.71 16.05
N THR A 107 -7.27 0.18 16.36
CA THR A 107 -7.53 -1.26 16.39
C THR A 107 -7.49 -1.84 14.97
N GLY A 108 -7.42 -3.16 14.85
CA GLY A 108 -7.52 -3.82 13.54
C GLY A 108 -8.82 -3.53 12.80
N ASP A 109 -9.94 -3.34 13.50
CA ASP A 109 -11.21 -2.91 12.89
C ASP A 109 -11.12 -1.49 12.30
N GLU A 110 -10.52 -0.55 13.04
CA GLU A 110 -10.34 0.82 12.56
C GLU A 110 -9.35 0.91 11.39
N MET A 111 -8.35 0.03 11.37
CA MET A 111 -7.44 -0.14 10.22
C MET A 111 -8.18 -0.70 9.00
N LEU A 112 -9.02 -1.73 9.18
CA LEU A 112 -9.82 -2.29 8.09
C LEU A 112 -10.75 -1.24 7.45
N GLU A 113 -11.41 -0.42 8.27
CA GLU A 113 -12.27 0.67 7.76
C GLU A 113 -11.46 1.75 7.02
N LEU A 114 -10.23 2.02 7.46
CA LEU A 114 -9.32 2.91 6.73
C LEU A 114 -8.99 2.34 5.35
N TYR A 115 -8.59 1.06 5.26
CA TYR A 115 -8.28 0.42 3.98
C TYR A 115 -9.49 0.35 3.05
N LYS A 116 -10.68 0.03 3.57
CA LYS A 116 -11.93 0.10 2.80
C LYS A 116 -12.18 1.50 2.24
N SER A 117 -11.86 2.55 2.99
CA SER A 117 -11.97 3.92 2.49
C SER A 117 -11.00 4.18 1.33
N PHE A 118 -9.78 3.62 1.37
CA PHE A 118 -8.84 3.74 0.25
C PHE A 118 -9.33 2.99 -0.99
N ILE A 119 -9.83 1.76 -0.82
CA ILE A 119 -10.39 0.95 -1.91
C ILE A 119 -11.60 1.62 -2.55
N LYS A 120 -12.42 2.30 -1.75
CA LYS A 120 -13.61 3.02 -2.23
C LYS A 120 -13.26 4.30 -2.99
N ASP A 121 -12.30 5.08 -2.48
CA ASP A 121 -12.04 6.44 -2.94
C ASP A 121 -10.98 6.51 -4.07
N TYR A 122 -10.18 5.44 -4.22
CA TYR A 122 -9.04 5.34 -5.14
C TYR A 122 -9.06 4.01 -5.91
N PRO A 123 -8.41 3.91 -7.10
CA PRO A 123 -8.35 2.68 -7.88
C PRO A 123 -7.36 1.67 -7.28
N VAL A 124 -7.47 1.38 -5.98
CA VAL A 124 -6.62 0.40 -5.27
C VAL A 124 -7.11 -1.01 -5.59
N VAL A 125 -6.21 -1.84 -6.12
CA VAL A 125 -6.54 -3.23 -6.53
C VAL A 125 -5.71 -4.29 -5.80
N SER A 126 -4.68 -3.87 -5.07
CA SER A 126 -3.83 -4.75 -4.28
C SER A 126 -3.30 -4.05 -3.03
N ILE A 127 -3.32 -4.74 -1.89
CA ILE A 127 -2.70 -4.29 -0.63
C ILE A 127 -1.86 -5.44 -0.07
N GLU A 128 -0.61 -5.15 0.25
CA GLU A 128 0.34 -6.04 0.90
C GLU A 128 0.51 -5.66 2.38
N ASP A 129 0.67 -6.67 3.24
CA ASP A 129 0.97 -6.55 4.68
C ASP A 129 0.17 -5.48 5.43
N TRP A 130 -1.14 -5.48 5.21
CA TRP A 130 -2.09 -4.54 5.82
C TRP A 130 -2.37 -4.75 7.32
N PHE A 131 -1.88 -5.84 7.90
CA PHE A 131 -1.92 -6.10 9.34
C PHE A 131 -0.58 -6.70 9.77
N GLU A 132 -0.32 -6.68 11.07
CA GLU A 132 0.89 -7.28 11.64
C GLU A 132 0.99 -8.79 11.30
N GLN A 133 2.21 -9.28 11.14
CA GLN A 133 2.52 -10.61 10.60
C GLN A 133 1.85 -11.80 11.33
N ASP A 134 1.54 -11.68 12.63
CA ASP A 134 0.89 -12.70 13.45
C ASP A 134 -0.54 -12.31 13.87
N ASP A 135 -1.09 -11.20 13.37
CA ASP A 135 -2.47 -10.75 13.58
C ASP A 135 -3.49 -11.49 12.68
N TRP A 136 -3.42 -12.83 12.72
CA TRP A 136 -4.17 -13.75 11.87
C TRP A 136 -5.69 -13.50 11.83
N ASP A 137 -6.25 -13.03 12.95
CA ASP A 137 -7.69 -12.76 13.08
C ASP A 137 -8.08 -11.55 12.23
N ASN A 138 -7.30 -10.47 12.25
CA ASN A 138 -7.56 -9.31 11.40
C ASN A 138 -7.28 -9.60 9.92
N TRP A 139 -6.25 -10.38 9.58
CA TRP A 139 -6.04 -10.86 8.22
C TRP A 139 -7.26 -11.62 7.67
N THR A 140 -7.74 -12.61 8.41
CA THR A 140 -8.88 -13.45 8.01
C THR A 140 -10.16 -12.62 7.87
N LYS A 141 -10.46 -11.81 8.89
CA LYS A 141 -11.63 -10.91 8.88
C LYS A 141 -11.55 -9.92 7.72
N GLY A 142 -10.40 -9.30 7.53
CA GLY A 142 -10.14 -8.33 6.47
C GLY A 142 -10.36 -8.95 5.09
N LEU A 143 -9.77 -10.12 4.82
CA LEU A 143 -9.91 -10.78 3.52
C LEU A 143 -11.38 -11.06 3.18
N SER A 144 -12.18 -11.47 4.18
CA SER A 144 -13.62 -11.72 3.98
C SER A 144 -14.43 -10.46 3.67
N ALA A 145 -13.91 -9.27 3.97
CA ALA A 145 -14.63 -8.00 3.90
C ALA A 145 -14.32 -7.17 2.64
N VAL A 146 -13.37 -7.59 1.80
CA VAL A 146 -12.95 -6.88 0.58
C VAL A 146 -12.83 -7.83 -0.60
N ASN A 147 -12.89 -7.29 -1.82
CA ASN A 147 -12.74 -8.06 -3.05
C ASN A 147 -11.62 -7.48 -3.92
N ILE A 148 -10.41 -7.48 -3.37
CA ILE A 148 -9.17 -7.07 -4.05
C ILE A 148 -8.06 -8.10 -3.76
N GLN A 149 -6.91 -7.94 -4.39
CA GLN A 149 -5.73 -8.75 -4.04
C GLN A 149 -5.22 -8.34 -2.66
N ILE A 150 -4.99 -9.31 -1.79
CA ILE A 150 -4.38 -9.16 -0.48
C ILE A 150 -3.14 -10.05 -0.46
N VAL A 151 -1.98 -9.42 -0.43
CA VAL A 151 -0.67 -10.07 -0.53
C VAL A 151 -0.11 -10.28 0.88
N GLY A 152 0.37 -11.48 1.16
CA GLY A 152 1.15 -11.78 2.37
C GLY A 152 2.64 -11.87 2.05
N ASP A 153 3.43 -10.94 2.57
CA ASP A 153 4.90 -10.93 2.54
C ASP A 153 5.45 -11.39 3.89
N ASP A 154 5.54 -10.52 4.89
CA ASP A 154 5.99 -10.86 6.26
C ASP A 154 5.06 -11.90 6.91
N LEU A 155 3.78 -11.89 6.54
CA LEU A 155 2.82 -12.93 6.94
C LEU A 155 3.31 -14.33 6.59
N THR A 156 3.98 -14.50 5.44
CA THR A 156 4.32 -15.81 4.89
C THR A 156 5.82 -16.08 4.84
N VAL A 157 6.66 -15.06 4.69
CA VAL A 157 8.12 -15.10 4.52
C VAL A 157 8.60 -16.20 3.57
N THR A 158 7.83 -16.48 2.51
CA THR A 158 8.06 -17.59 1.58
C THR A 158 8.28 -18.95 2.29
N ASN A 159 7.73 -19.10 3.50
CA ASN A 159 7.87 -20.30 4.32
C ASN A 159 6.69 -21.25 4.13
N PRO A 160 6.91 -22.52 3.73
CA PRO A 160 5.82 -23.46 3.46
C PRO A 160 4.83 -23.66 4.61
N LYS A 161 5.29 -23.61 5.88
CA LYS A 161 4.40 -23.77 7.04
C LYS A 161 3.53 -22.55 7.27
N ARG A 162 4.06 -21.34 7.06
CA ARG A 162 3.27 -20.10 7.17
C ARG A 162 2.31 -19.94 6.00
N ILE A 163 2.71 -20.36 4.80
CA ILE A 163 1.83 -20.42 3.63
C ILE A 163 0.66 -21.38 3.89
N ASP A 164 0.93 -22.59 4.36
CA ASP A 164 -0.12 -23.57 4.71
C ASP A 164 -1.07 -23.01 5.77
N MET A 165 -0.52 -22.32 6.78
CA MET A 165 -1.32 -21.63 7.79
C MET A 165 -2.19 -20.51 7.17
N ALA A 166 -1.64 -19.66 6.31
CA ALA A 166 -2.37 -18.58 5.66
C ALA A 166 -3.51 -19.09 4.77
N VAL A 167 -3.27 -20.19 4.05
CA VAL A 167 -4.30 -20.89 3.26
C VAL A 167 -5.40 -21.44 4.18
N SER A 168 -5.03 -22.16 5.25
CA SER A 168 -5.99 -22.77 6.18
C SER A 168 -6.90 -21.75 6.85
N LYS A 169 -6.34 -20.58 7.21
CA LYS A 169 -7.05 -19.49 7.86
C LYS A 169 -7.77 -18.58 6.88
N LYS A 170 -7.47 -18.67 5.58
CA LYS A 170 -7.92 -17.69 4.57
C LYS A 170 -7.47 -16.28 4.94
N ALA A 171 -6.19 -16.14 5.25
CA ALA A 171 -5.59 -14.89 5.71
C ALA A 171 -5.29 -13.92 4.55
N CYS A 172 -4.80 -14.45 3.42
CA CYS A 172 -4.51 -13.69 2.20
C CYS A 172 -4.96 -14.47 0.96
N ASN A 173 -4.96 -13.84 -0.22
CA ASN A 173 -5.28 -14.48 -1.50
C ASN A 173 -4.14 -14.39 -2.53
N CYS A 174 -2.99 -13.86 -2.13
CA CYS A 174 -1.79 -13.76 -2.93
C CYS A 174 -0.54 -13.92 -2.06
N LEU A 175 0.48 -14.57 -2.61
CA LEU A 175 1.79 -14.76 -2.00
C LEU A 175 2.78 -13.81 -2.67
N LEU A 176 3.54 -13.05 -1.88
CA LEU A 176 4.77 -12.46 -2.38
C LEU A 176 5.88 -13.53 -2.34
N LEU A 177 6.45 -13.83 -3.49
CA LEU A 177 7.49 -14.84 -3.63
C LEU A 177 8.85 -14.15 -3.74
N LYS A 178 9.71 -14.33 -2.72
CA LYS A 178 11.08 -13.81 -2.66
C LYS A 178 12.09 -14.94 -2.82
#